data_AF-A0A7W7ZK08-F1
#
_entry.id   AF-A0A7W7ZK08-F1
#
_cell.length_a   1.000
_cell.length_b   1.000
_cell.length_c   1.000
_cell.angle_alpha   90.00
_cell.angle_beta   90.00
_cell.angle_gamma   90.00
#
_symmetry.space_group_name_H-M   'P 1'
#
loop_
_entity.id
_entity.type
_entity.pdbx_description
1 polymer ?
#
loop_
_entity_poly.entity_id
_entity_poly.type
_entity_poly.pdbx_seq_one_letter_code
_entity_poly.pdbx_strand_id
1 'polypeptide(L)'
;MAQAPGNSPEASGNHRITDLGGTVRADLSAAAWRRFGRLPGFTNCKPKYRRPDGLFPFVRLKSCSGEQYPMADTFVQEIAKLHEDREQQREARRLRASLSPRRGTRFSSLSLERFRTSSKYNDRPAAADIAFCVAAYANGMDEARIALALEDDYLSRDPSPSKRASYIRRTMTKARDWALR
;
A
#
# COMPACT_ATOMS: atom_id res chain seq x y z
N MET A 1 30.82 21.44 -26.12
CA MET A 1 29.71 20.60 -26.62
C MET A 1 29.18 19.80 -25.44
N ALA A 2 28.07 20.23 -24.84
CA ALA A 2 27.53 19.63 -23.62
C ALA A 2 26.43 18.62 -23.96
N GLN A 3 26.55 17.41 -23.39
CA GLN A 3 25.59 16.31 -23.51
C GLN A 3 24.30 16.63 -22.74
N ALA A 4 23.16 16.41 -23.41
CA ALA A 4 21.83 16.47 -22.80
C ALA A 4 21.51 15.12 -22.11
N PRO A 5 21.00 15.10 -20.87
CA PRO A 5 20.65 13.86 -20.18
C PRO A 5 19.30 13.28 -20.66
N GLY A 6 19.24 11.95 -20.63
CA GLY A 6 18.23 11.10 -21.24
C GLY A 6 16.77 11.38 -20.84
N ASN A 7 15.92 11.37 -21.88
CA ASN A 7 14.48 11.19 -21.73
C ASN A 7 14.21 9.78 -21.17
N SER A 8 13.66 9.74 -19.95
CA SER A 8 13.07 8.53 -19.38
C SER A 8 11.77 8.20 -20.14
N PRO A 9 11.48 6.93 -20.49
CA PRO A 9 10.25 6.59 -21.17
C PRO A 9 9.09 6.67 -20.17
N GLU A 10 8.18 7.63 -20.36
CA GLU A 10 6.88 7.63 -19.67
C GLU A 10 6.18 6.30 -19.99
N ALA A 11 5.96 5.49 -18.97
CA ALA A 11 5.24 4.23 -19.05
C ALA A 11 3.77 4.47 -19.47
N SER A 12 3.54 4.55 -20.79
CA SER A 12 2.21 4.58 -21.39
C SER A 12 1.63 3.16 -21.43
N GLY A 13 1.24 2.66 -20.26
CA GLY A 13 0.51 1.41 -20.13
C GLY A 13 -0.97 1.61 -20.48
N ASN A 14 -1.33 1.50 -21.76
CA ASN A 14 -2.73 1.39 -22.17
C ASN A 14 -3.26 0.01 -21.75
N HIS A 15 -4.20 -0.04 -20.81
CA HIS A 15 -4.83 -1.28 -20.37
C HIS A 15 -6.29 -1.33 -20.84
N ARG A 16 -6.79 -2.56 -21.04
CA ARG A 16 -8.17 -2.81 -21.47
C ARG A 16 -9.09 -2.74 -20.25
N ILE A 17 -10.04 -1.83 -20.27
CA ILE A 17 -11.18 -1.84 -19.34
C ILE A 17 -12.34 -2.47 -20.10
N THR A 18 -12.84 -3.59 -19.59
CA THR A 18 -14.08 -4.20 -20.07
C THR A 18 -15.23 -3.60 -19.26
N ASP A 19 -16.15 -2.93 -19.94
CA ASP A 19 -17.49 -2.62 -19.42
C ASP A 19 -18.52 -3.49 -20.17
N LEU A 20 -19.75 -3.58 -19.65
CA LEU A 20 -20.89 -4.31 -20.21
C LEU A 20 -21.24 -3.91 -21.65
N GLY A 21 -20.80 -2.73 -22.11
CA GLY A 21 -20.96 -2.23 -23.48
C GLY A 21 -19.77 -2.44 -24.42
N GLY A 22 -18.67 -3.07 -23.97
CA GLY A 22 -17.49 -3.36 -24.81
C GLY A 22 -16.14 -3.06 -24.15
N THR A 23 -15.05 -3.44 -24.83
CA THR A 23 -13.68 -3.18 -24.35
C THR A 23 -13.23 -1.77 -24.74
N VAL A 24 -13.07 -0.90 -23.75
CA VAL A 24 -12.49 0.44 -23.94
C VAL A 24 -11.02 0.40 -23.52
N ARG A 25 -10.14 0.84 -24.42
CA ARG A 25 -8.71 1.04 -24.08
C ARG A 25 -8.55 2.42 -23.46
N ALA A 26 -8.48 2.48 -22.14
CA ALA A 26 -8.38 3.72 -21.38
C ALA A 26 -7.11 3.77 -20.53
N ASP A 27 -6.74 4.98 -20.11
CA ASP A 27 -5.60 5.21 -19.21
C ASP A 27 -6.04 4.94 -17.76
N LEU A 28 -5.46 3.90 -17.14
CA LEU A 28 -5.76 3.55 -15.74
C LEU A 28 -5.33 4.63 -14.75
N SER A 29 -4.34 5.46 -15.09
CA SER A 29 -3.95 6.59 -14.23
C SER A 29 -5.07 7.62 -14.09
N ALA A 30 -6.08 7.58 -14.97
CA ALA A 30 -7.28 8.38 -14.88
C ALA A 30 -8.43 7.69 -14.10
N ALA A 31 -8.31 6.41 -13.75
CA ALA A 31 -9.34 5.63 -13.05
C ALA A 31 -9.30 5.86 -11.52
N ALA A 32 -9.41 7.13 -11.10
CA ALA A 32 -9.51 7.52 -9.70
C ALA A 32 -10.76 8.37 -9.48
N TRP A 33 -11.46 8.13 -8.37
CA TRP A 33 -12.74 8.78 -8.04
C TRP A 33 -12.66 10.31 -7.86
N ARG A 34 -11.47 10.87 -7.62
CA ARG A 34 -11.21 12.32 -7.55
C ARG A 34 -10.46 12.88 -8.77
N ARG A 35 -10.41 12.17 -9.89
CA ARG A 35 -9.66 12.63 -11.07
C ARG A 35 -10.37 13.81 -11.75
N PHE A 36 -9.64 14.88 -12.02
CA PHE A 36 -10.16 16.02 -12.78
C PHE A 36 -10.15 15.76 -14.30
N GLY A 37 -11.26 16.12 -14.96
CA GLY A 37 -11.38 16.20 -16.41
C GLY A 37 -10.92 17.56 -16.98
N ARG A 38 -11.02 17.71 -18.31
CA ARG A 38 -10.77 18.99 -18.99
C ARG A 38 -12.08 19.76 -19.13
N LEU A 39 -12.03 21.07 -18.87
CA LEU A 39 -13.14 21.97 -19.11
C LEU A 39 -13.12 22.45 -20.58
N PRO A 40 -14.19 22.24 -21.37
CA PRO A 40 -14.30 22.77 -22.72
C PRO A 40 -14.22 24.31 -22.75
N GLY A 41 -13.74 24.87 -23.86
CA GLY A 41 -13.59 26.32 -24.04
C GLY A 41 -12.22 26.87 -23.62
N PHE A 42 -11.40 26.08 -22.92
CA PHE A 42 -10.01 26.42 -22.59
C PHE A 42 -9.03 25.72 -23.52
N THR A 43 -7.83 26.28 -23.69
CA THR A 43 -6.76 25.67 -24.46
C THR A 43 -6.06 24.56 -23.68
N ASN A 44 -5.60 23.52 -24.38
CA ASN A 44 -4.80 22.45 -23.79
C ASN A 44 -3.32 22.81 -23.85
N CYS A 45 -2.83 23.50 -22.82
CA CYS A 45 -1.46 24.04 -22.75
C CYS A 45 -0.35 23.00 -22.52
N LYS A 46 -0.60 21.69 -22.70
CA LYS A 46 0.50 20.71 -22.61
C LYS A 46 1.46 20.93 -23.81
N PRO A 47 2.78 21.02 -23.60
CA PRO A 47 3.74 21.35 -24.66
C PRO A 47 3.61 20.50 -25.93
N LYS A 48 3.31 19.20 -25.78
CA LYS A 48 3.10 18.27 -26.91
C LYS A 48 1.93 18.59 -27.84
N TYR A 49 1.03 19.50 -27.45
CA TYR A 49 -0.08 19.95 -28.28
C TYR A 49 0.14 21.35 -28.86
N ARG A 50 1.29 21.99 -28.60
CA ARG A 50 1.62 23.27 -29.21
C ARG A 50 1.77 23.09 -30.72
N ARG A 51 1.06 23.90 -31.48
CA ARG A 51 1.10 23.89 -32.95
C ARG A 51 2.32 24.68 -33.45
N PRO A 52 2.70 24.55 -34.74
CA PRO A 52 3.84 25.28 -35.31
C PRO A 52 3.70 26.81 -35.26
N ASP A 53 2.46 27.32 -35.26
CA ASP A 53 2.11 28.74 -35.08
C ASP A 53 2.30 29.23 -33.64
N GLY A 54 2.71 28.34 -32.72
CA GLY A 54 2.93 28.64 -31.31
C GLY A 54 1.67 28.59 -30.44
N LEU A 55 0.49 28.38 -31.02
CA LEU A 55 -0.79 28.35 -30.32
C LEU A 55 -1.15 26.95 -29.81
N PHE A 56 -2.05 26.87 -28.83
CA PHE A 56 -2.56 25.62 -28.27
C PHE A 56 -3.99 25.34 -28.73
N PRO A 57 -4.37 24.07 -28.96
CA PRO A 57 -5.72 23.72 -29.40
C PRO A 57 -6.74 23.89 -28.27
N PHE A 58 -7.96 24.28 -28.64
CA PHE A 58 -9.09 24.33 -27.71
C PHE A 58 -9.62 22.93 -27.37
N VAL A 59 -9.95 22.73 -26.10
CA VAL A 59 -10.72 21.57 -25.63
C VAL A 59 -12.18 21.76 -26.10
N ARG A 60 -12.70 20.77 -26.82
CA ARG A 60 -14.04 20.81 -27.41
C ARG A 60 -15.00 19.90 -26.65
N LEU A 61 -16.22 20.39 -26.42
CA LEU A 61 -17.36 19.55 -26.06
C LEU A 61 -17.85 18.86 -27.34
N LYS A 62 -17.84 17.53 -27.38
CA LYS A 62 -18.31 16.77 -28.55
C LYS A 62 -19.81 16.49 -28.49
N SER A 63 -20.30 16.12 -27.32
CA SER A 63 -21.69 15.83 -27.04
C SER A 63 -21.95 16.01 -25.55
N CYS A 64 -23.21 16.28 -25.19
CA CYS A 64 -23.70 16.32 -23.83
C CYS A 64 -25.19 15.96 -23.88
N SER A 65 -25.57 14.82 -23.32
CA SER A 65 -26.98 14.46 -23.12
C SER A 65 -27.48 14.85 -21.74
N GLY A 66 -26.61 14.75 -20.71
CA GLY A 66 -27.00 14.92 -19.31
C GLY A 66 -27.81 13.75 -18.75
N GLU A 67 -28.13 12.75 -19.58
CA GLU A 67 -28.87 11.56 -19.20
C GLU A 67 -27.99 10.56 -18.45
N GLN A 68 -28.61 9.80 -17.55
CA GLN A 68 -27.93 8.73 -16.83
C GLN A 68 -27.56 7.60 -17.79
N TYR A 69 -26.41 6.96 -17.54
CA TYR A 69 -25.99 5.78 -18.28
C TYR A 69 -27.04 4.66 -18.14
N PRO A 70 -27.58 4.10 -19.24
CA PRO A 70 -28.68 3.12 -19.15
C PRO A 70 -28.38 1.85 -18.36
N MET A 71 -27.11 1.46 -18.25
CA MET A 71 -26.67 0.27 -17.50
C MET A 71 -26.13 0.62 -16.10
N ALA A 72 -26.40 1.83 -15.60
CA ALA A 72 -25.86 2.28 -14.32
C ALA A 72 -26.22 1.33 -13.16
N ASP A 73 -27.48 0.88 -13.08
CA ASP A 73 -27.92 0.02 -11.99
C ASP A 73 -27.25 -1.36 -12.04
N THR A 74 -27.20 -1.99 -13.21
CA THR A 74 -26.50 -3.26 -13.44
C THR A 74 -25.02 -3.13 -13.09
N PHE A 75 -24.38 -2.04 -13.53
CA PHE A 75 -22.97 -1.78 -13.25
C PHE A 75 -22.69 -1.63 -11.75
N VAL A 76 -23.56 -0.92 -11.02
CA VAL A 76 -23.44 -0.78 -9.56
C VAL A 76 -23.60 -2.12 -8.86
N GLN A 77 -24.57 -2.95 -9.27
CA GLN A 77 -24.77 -4.29 -8.72
C GLN A 77 -23.55 -5.19 -8.93
N GLU A 78 -22.94 -5.15 -10.11
CA GLU A 78 -21.72 -5.91 -10.42
C GLU A 78 -20.52 -5.48 -9.57
N ILE A 79 -20.31 -4.16 -9.42
CA ILE A 79 -19.23 -3.65 -8.56
C ILE A 79 -19.46 -4.06 -7.11
N ALA A 80 -20.71 -3.96 -6.61
CA ALA A 80 -21.05 -4.37 -5.27
C ALA A 80 -20.75 -5.86 -5.04
N LYS A 81 -21.15 -6.72 -5.99
CA LYS A 81 -20.86 -8.15 -5.94
C LYS A 81 -19.36 -8.45 -5.96
N LEU A 82 -18.60 -7.80 -6.85
CA LEU A 82 -17.13 -7.94 -6.90
C LEU A 82 -16.46 -7.51 -5.58
N HIS A 83 -17.00 -6.47 -4.94
CA HIS A 83 -16.51 -6.02 -3.65
C HIS A 83 -16.83 -7.04 -2.56
N GLU A 84 -18.06 -7.54 -2.50
CA GLU A 84 -18.49 -8.57 -1.54
C GLU A 84 -17.68 -9.85 -1.68
N ASP A 85 -17.52 -10.38 -2.89
CA ASP A 85 -16.70 -11.56 -3.18
C ASP A 85 -15.26 -11.38 -2.68
N ARG A 86 -14.71 -10.18 -2.85
CA ARG A 86 -13.35 -9.86 -2.39
C ARG A 86 -13.26 -9.79 -0.87
N GLU A 87 -14.27 -9.28 -0.19
CA GLU A 87 -14.34 -9.28 1.27
C GLU A 87 -14.53 -10.69 1.83
N GLN A 88 -15.42 -11.50 1.25
CA GLN A 88 -15.60 -12.90 1.61
C GLN A 88 -14.30 -13.72 1.42
N GLN A 89 -13.57 -13.51 0.32
CA GLN A 89 -12.26 -14.15 0.13
C GLN A 89 -11.23 -13.71 1.18
N ARG A 90 -11.22 -12.43 1.57
CA ARG A 90 -10.36 -11.92 2.64
C ARG A 90 -10.71 -12.56 3.97
N GLU A 91 -11.99 -12.67 4.29
CA GLU A 91 -12.48 -13.29 5.51
C GLU A 91 -12.21 -14.79 5.55
N ALA A 92 -12.50 -15.52 4.47
CA ALA A 92 -12.18 -16.93 4.33
C ALA A 92 -10.68 -17.19 4.48
N ARG A 93 -9.81 -16.31 3.95
CA ARG A 93 -8.37 -16.38 4.17
C ARG A 93 -7.99 -16.15 5.64
N ARG A 94 -8.64 -15.21 6.32
CA ARG A 94 -8.45 -14.97 7.77
C ARG A 94 -8.88 -16.19 8.59
N LEU A 95 -10.04 -16.76 8.31
CA LEU A 95 -10.56 -17.96 8.98
C LEU A 95 -9.69 -19.19 8.71
N ARG A 96 -9.26 -19.41 7.46
CA ARG A 96 -8.33 -20.50 7.15
C ARG A 96 -6.98 -20.34 7.85
N ALA A 97 -6.49 -19.11 7.98
CA ALA A 97 -5.28 -18.81 8.74
C ALA A 97 -5.48 -19.01 10.26
N SER A 98 -6.67 -18.77 10.80
CA SER A 98 -6.98 -19.00 12.22
C SER A 98 -7.11 -20.49 12.57
N LEU A 99 -7.63 -21.31 11.65
CA LEU A 99 -7.87 -22.76 11.83
C LEU A 99 -6.67 -23.66 11.54
N SER A 100 -5.60 -23.16 10.92
CA SER A 100 -4.42 -23.98 10.59
C SER A 100 -3.65 -24.39 11.87
N PRO A 101 -3.46 -25.71 12.14
CA PRO A 101 -2.76 -26.21 13.33
C PRO A 101 -1.28 -25.82 13.39
N ARG A 102 -0.72 -25.31 12.28
CA ARG A 102 0.62 -24.73 12.22
C ARG A 102 0.62 -23.30 12.78
N ARG A 103 0.32 -23.14 14.08
CA ARG A 103 0.73 -21.92 14.82
C ARG A 103 2.26 -21.78 14.89
N GLY A 104 3.01 -22.84 14.57
CA GLY A 104 4.48 -22.86 14.54
C GLY A 104 5.15 -22.06 13.41
N THR A 105 4.43 -21.69 12.33
CA THR A 105 5.03 -21.01 11.15
C THR A 105 4.52 -19.59 10.88
N ARG A 106 3.62 -19.02 11.70
CA ARG A 106 3.21 -17.60 11.55
C ARG A 106 4.33 -16.60 11.84
N PHE A 107 5.40 -17.06 12.50
CA PHE A 107 6.55 -16.23 12.89
C PHE A 107 7.77 -16.47 12.01
N SER A 108 7.73 -17.40 11.03
CA SER A 108 8.91 -17.74 10.22
C SER A 108 9.43 -16.56 9.41
N SER A 109 8.60 -15.54 9.16
CA SER A 109 8.97 -14.30 8.47
C SER A 109 9.21 -13.10 9.42
N LEU A 110 8.93 -13.25 10.72
CA LEU A 110 9.12 -12.24 11.75
C LEU A 110 10.38 -12.58 12.54
N SER A 111 11.54 -12.19 12.03
CA SER A 111 12.80 -12.21 12.78
C SER A 111 13.16 -10.79 13.21
N LEU A 112 13.68 -10.65 14.43
CA LEU A 112 14.17 -9.36 14.93
C LEU A 112 15.27 -8.79 14.03
N GLU A 113 16.18 -9.65 13.58
CA GLU A 113 17.23 -9.35 12.61
C GLU A 113 16.68 -8.67 11.34
N ARG A 114 15.56 -9.15 10.79
CA ARG A 114 14.95 -8.55 9.59
C ARG A 114 14.47 -7.12 9.82
N PHE A 115 13.96 -6.81 11.02
CA PHE A 115 13.57 -5.44 11.34
C PHE A 115 14.79 -4.54 11.51
N ARG A 116 15.87 -5.04 12.12
CA ARG A 116 17.10 -4.28 12.32
C ARG A 116 17.89 -4.03 11.03
N THR A 117 17.90 -4.99 10.11
CA THR A 117 18.56 -4.89 8.80
C THR A 117 17.73 -4.14 7.76
N SER A 118 16.49 -3.75 8.08
CA SER A 118 15.66 -2.96 7.19
C SER A 118 16.22 -1.55 7.03
N SER A 119 16.32 -1.07 5.78
CA SER A 119 16.76 0.30 5.46
C SER A 119 15.96 1.38 6.19
N LYS A 120 14.72 1.08 6.60
CA LYS A 120 13.84 1.98 7.37
C LYS A 120 14.37 2.27 8.78
N TYR A 121 15.11 1.35 9.39
CA TYR A 121 15.52 1.42 10.80
C TYR A 121 17.04 1.37 11.00
N ASN A 122 17.83 1.47 9.94
CA ASN A 122 19.30 1.31 9.97
C ASN A 122 19.97 2.18 11.06
N ASP A 123 19.52 3.42 11.23
CA ASP A 123 20.08 4.36 12.22
C ASP A 123 19.35 4.33 13.58
N ARG A 124 18.32 3.48 13.72
CA ARG A 124 17.39 3.47 14.87
C ARG A 124 17.04 2.04 15.30
N PRO A 125 18.01 1.28 15.83
CA PRO A 125 17.79 -0.13 16.18
C PRO A 125 16.73 -0.31 17.30
N ALA A 126 16.64 0.63 18.25
CA ALA A 126 15.58 0.58 19.26
C ALA A 126 14.16 0.79 18.65
N ALA A 127 14.05 1.51 17.54
CA ALA A 127 12.78 1.64 16.82
C ALA A 127 12.44 0.37 16.04
N ALA A 128 13.45 -0.34 15.52
CA ALA A 128 13.28 -1.67 14.92
C ALA A 128 12.73 -2.67 15.94
N ASP A 129 13.28 -2.70 17.16
CA ASP A 129 12.82 -3.60 18.24
C ASP A 129 11.36 -3.36 18.61
N ILE A 130 10.94 -2.09 18.72
CA ILE A 130 9.53 -1.75 18.98
C ILE A 130 8.65 -2.19 17.80
N ALA A 131 9.07 -1.92 16.55
CA ALA A 131 8.32 -2.31 15.37
C ALA A 131 8.16 -3.83 15.24
N PHE A 132 9.21 -4.59 15.58
CA PHE A 132 9.16 -6.04 15.70
C PHE A 132 8.13 -6.46 16.76
N CYS A 133 8.18 -5.89 17.97
CA CYS A 133 7.26 -6.23 19.05
C CYS A 133 5.79 -5.92 18.68
N VAL A 134 5.52 -4.77 18.04
CA VAL A 134 4.17 -4.42 17.57
C VAL A 134 3.67 -5.44 16.56
N ALA A 135 4.50 -5.80 15.59
CA ALA A 135 4.16 -6.83 14.61
C ALA A 135 3.96 -8.20 15.29
N ALA A 136 4.79 -8.55 16.27
CA ALA A 136 4.69 -9.78 17.03
C ALA A 136 3.36 -9.87 17.79
N TYR A 137 2.97 -8.81 18.52
CA TYR A 137 1.68 -8.73 19.21
C TYR A 137 0.50 -8.80 18.25
N ALA A 138 0.53 -8.04 17.15
CA ALA A 138 -0.54 -8.07 16.13
C ALA A 138 -0.70 -9.46 15.47
N ASN A 139 0.36 -10.27 15.45
CA ASN A 139 0.33 -11.65 14.94
C ASN A 139 0.08 -12.71 16.03
N GLY A 140 -0.13 -12.30 17.27
CA GLY A 140 -0.38 -13.20 18.41
C GLY A 140 0.84 -14.03 18.82
N MET A 141 2.05 -13.47 18.71
CA MET A 141 3.25 -14.06 19.32
C MET A 141 3.12 -14.09 20.83
N ASP A 142 3.58 -15.19 21.42
CA ASP A 142 3.67 -15.34 22.87
C ASP A 142 4.69 -14.35 23.47
N GLU A 143 4.36 -13.75 24.61
CA GLU A 143 5.19 -12.73 25.27
C GLU A 143 6.57 -13.28 25.66
N ALA A 144 6.67 -14.53 26.11
CA ALA A 144 7.96 -15.13 26.46
C ALA A 144 8.85 -15.30 25.23
N ARG A 145 8.26 -15.58 24.07
CA ARG A 145 8.99 -15.68 22.80
C ARG A 145 9.48 -14.32 22.29
N ILE A 146 8.71 -13.26 22.50
CA ILE A 146 9.13 -11.88 22.19
C ILE A 146 10.29 -11.49 23.11
N ALA A 147 10.19 -11.78 24.41
CA ALA A 147 11.23 -11.50 25.39
C ALA A 147 12.54 -12.23 25.06
N LEU A 148 12.47 -13.52 24.74
CA LEU A 148 13.62 -14.33 24.36
C LEU A 148 14.31 -13.79 23.10
N ALA A 149 13.54 -13.40 22.08
CA ALA A 149 14.11 -12.78 20.87
C ALA A 149 14.85 -11.47 21.17
N LEU A 150 14.34 -10.64 22.09
CA LEU A 150 15.02 -9.39 22.50
C LEU A 150 16.23 -9.66 23.42
N GLU A 151 16.21 -10.76 24.16
CA GLU A 151 17.27 -11.17 25.07
C GLU A 151 18.49 -11.71 24.32
N ASP A 152 18.28 -12.58 23.34
CA ASP A 152 19.33 -13.15 22.50
C ASP A 152 20.09 -12.04 21.74
N ASP A 153 19.36 -11.03 21.25
CA ASP A 153 19.88 -9.95 20.42
C ASP A 153 19.87 -8.59 21.15
N TYR A 154 20.26 -8.54 22.42
CA TYR A 154 20.20 -7.29 23.19
C TYR A 154 21.09 -6.16 22.61
N LEU A 155 20.53 -4.95 22.49
CA LEU A 155 21.19 -3.80 21.83
C LEU A 155 22.41 -3.24 22.56
N SER A 156 22.48 -3.37 23.89
CA SER A 156 23.56 -2.80 24.67
C SER A 156 24.67 -3.82 24.90
N ARG A 157 25.93 -3.35 24.86
CA ARG A 157 27.10 -4.12 25.30
C ARG A 157 27.21 -4.24 26.82
N ASP A 158 26.35 -3.54 27.57
CA ASP A 158 26.31 -3.62 29.02
C ASP A 158 25.77 -5.00 29.45
N PRO A 159 26.57 -5.82 30.16
CA PRO A 159 26.18 -7.17 30.58
C PRO A 159 25.16 -7.18 31.73
N SER A 160 24.78 -6.02 32.28
CA SER A 160 23.86 -5.93 33.43
C SER A 160 22.50 -6.59 33.13
N PRO A 161 22.15 -7.69 33.81
CA PRO A 161 20.88 -8.38 33.61
C PRO A 161 19.68 -7.50 33.97
N SER A 162 19.83 -6.64 34.97
CA SER A 162 18.78 -5.71 35.41
C SER A 162 18.44 -4.66 34.34
N LYS A 163 19.45 -4.06 33.70
CA LYS A 163 19.24 -3.10 32.61
C LYS A 163 18.63 -3.76 31.37
N ARG A 164 19.09 -4.98 31.04
CA ARG A 164 18.52 -5.79 29.96
C ARG A 164 17.04 -6.09 30.20
N ALA A 165 16.70 -6.60 31.38
CA ALA A 165 15.31 -6.88 31.75
C ALA A 165 14.44 -5.60 31.73
N SER A 166 14.97 -4.48 32.20
CA SER A 166 14.29 -3.18 32.16
C SER A 166 14.02 -2.70 30.72
N TYR A 167 15.00 -2.84 29.83
CA TYR A 167 14.83 -2.53 28.40
C TYR A 167 13.73 -3.39 27.76
N ILE A 168 13.80 -4.72 27.93
CA ILE A 168 12.83 -5.67 27.37
C ILE A 168 11.42 -5.31 27.83
N ARG A 169 11.23 -5.13 29.14
CA ARG A 169 9.94 -4.78 29.74
C ARG A 169 9.37 -3.49 29.16
N ARG A 170 10.20 -2.44 29.07
CA ARG A 170 9.78 -1.13 28.54
C ARG A 170 9.39 -1.22 27.07
N THR A 171 10.18 -1.92 26.26
CA THR A 171 9.92 -2.11 24.82
C THR A 171 8.65 -2.91 24.58
N MET A 172 8.45 -4.01 25.31
CA MET A 172 7.26 -4.84 25.22
C MET A 172 5.99 -4.11 25.68
N THR A 173 6.05 -3.38 26.80
CA THR A 173 4.89 -2.60 27.31
C THR A 173 4.44 -1.57 26.28
N LYS A 174 5.40 -0.78 25.76
CA LYS A 174 5.12 0.25 24.76
C LYS A 174 4.55 -0.33 23.46
N ALA A 175 5.08 -1.47 23.02
CA ALA A 175 4.58 -2.14 21.82
C ALA A 175 3.19 -2.73 22.00
N ARG A 176 2.88 -3.27 23.19
CA ARG A 176 1.55 -3.76 23.54
C ARG A 176 0.51 -2.65 23.50
N ASP A 177 0.83 -1.50 24.10
CA ASP A 177 -0.05 -0.32 24.07
C ASP A 177 -0.33 0.18 22.65
N TRP A 178 0.64 0.04 21.74
CA TRP A 178 0.49 0.43 20.33
C TRP A 178 -0.28 -0.58 19.50
N ALA A 179 -0.21 -1.87 19.83
CA ALA A 179 -0.94 -2.92 19.13
C ALA A 179 -2.43 -2.96 19.50
N LEU A 180 -2.80 -2.42 20.67
CA LEU A 180 -4.19 -2.35 21.16
C LEU A 180 -4.95 -1.09 20.72
N ARG A 181 -4.28 -0.15 20.03
CA ARG A 181 -4.89 1.05 19.45
C ARG A 181 -5.28 0.81 18.00
#